data_AF-A0AA37PGT4-F1
#
_entry.id   AF-A0AA37PGT4-F1
#
_cell.length_a   1.000
_cell.length_b   1.000
_cell.length_c   1.000
_cell.angle_alpha   90.00
_cell.angle_beta   90.00
_cell.angle_gamma   90.00
#
_symmetry.space_group_name_H-M   'P 1'
#
loop_
_entity.id
_entity.type
_entity.pdbx_description
1 polymer ?
#
loop_
_entity_poly.entity_id
_entity_poly.type
_entity_poly.pdbx_seq_one_letter_code
_entity_poly.pdbx_strand_id
1 'polypeptide(L)'
;MTRRQRARFEDEPQQYMKLSDEVQAKKVFTAEELSMRRLEMARRRRNLSEKRNEEVKASNFRALKLFMETINKLLKKQAPKTKGKGGGVGDETPNSESQKPDVAFVRWVNSKKGSVVAVPDEMLGGPAGKVFVPGGLKSGKMVEEVA
;
A
#
# COMPACT_ATOMS: atom_id res chain seq x y z
N MET A 1 -19.44 -29.69 -13.30
CA MET A 1 -20.89 -29.51 -13.02
C MET A 1 -21.35 -30.50 -11.97
N THR A 2 -21.80 -29.99 -10.82
CA THR A 2 -22.36 -30.81 -9.73
C THR A 2 -23.70 -31.40 -10.14
N ARG A 3 -24.13 -32.50 -9.49
CA ARG A 3 -25.35 -33.26 -9.87
C ARG A 3 -26.60 -32.38 -9.93
N ARG A 4 -26.71 -31.37 -9.06
CA ARG A 4 -27.78 -30.35 -9.05
C ARG A 4 -27.77 -29.40 -10.24
N GLN A 5 -26.61 -29.19 -10.85
CA GLN A 5 -26.47 -28.32 -12.03
C GLN A 5 -26.80 -29.07 -13.33
N ARG A 6 -26.81 -30.41 -13.32
CA ARG A 6 -27.26 -31.22 -14.48
C ARG A 6 -28.78 -31.40 -14.53
N ALA A 7 -29.44 -31.48 -13.37
CA ALA A 7 -30.90 -31.63 -13.26
C ALA A 7 -31.73 -30.42 -13.74
N ARG A 8 -31.09 -29.32 -14.17
CA ARG A 8 -31.75 -28.19 -14.84
C ARG A 8 -31.96 -28.45 -16.34
N PHE A 9 -31.33 -29.48 -16.91
CA PHE A 9 -31.28 -29.75 -18.34
C PHE A 9 -31.93 -31.06 -18.76
N GLU A 10 -32.40 -31.90 -17.82
CA GLU A 10 -33.10 -33.16 -18.11
C GLU A 10 -34.58 -33.04 -17.73
N ASP A 11 -35.48 -33.30 -18.68
CA ASP A 11 -36.95 -33.33 -18.53
C ASP A 11 -37.43 -34.60 -17.80
N GLU A 12 -36.75 -35.02 -16.73
CA GLU A 12 -37.31 -36.02 -15.80
C GLU A 12 -38.04 -35.33 -14.64
N PRO A 13 -39.18 -35.89 -14.17
CA PRO A 13 -39.98 -35.26 -13.14
C PRO A 13 -39.17 -35.10 -11.85
N GLN A 14 -38.90 -33.83 -11.51
CA GLN A 14 -38.23 -33.32 -10.29
C GLN A 14 -38.80 -33.87 -8.97
N GLN A 15 -39.93 -34.60 -9.03
CA GLN A 15 -40.65 -35.17 -7.90
C GLN A 15 -39.89 -36.29 -7.19
N TYR A 16 -39.01 -37.03 -7.87
CA TYR A 16 -38.21 -38.10 -7.25
C TYR A 16 -36.89 -37.60 -6.62
N MET A 17 -36.58 -36.31 -6.75
CA MET A 17 -35.38 -35.67 -6.15
C MET A 17 -35.69 -34.82 -4.92
N LYS A 18 -36.95 -34.74 -4.49
CA LYS A 18 -37.31 -34.01 -3.27
C LYS A 18 -36.87 -34.85 -2.07
N LEU A 19 -35.89 -34.34 -1.32
CA LEU A 19 -35.58 -34.81 0.03
C LEU A 19 -36.86 -34.66 0.87
N SER A 20 -37.13 -35.61 1.77
CA SER A 20 -38.26 -35.53 2.68
C SER A 20 -38.15 -34.26 3.54
N ASP A 21 -39.25 -33.50 3.61
CA ASP A 21 -39.39 -32.31 4.48
C ASP A 21 -39.55 -32.68 5.97
N GLU A 22 -39.30 -33.94 6.32
CA GLU A 22 -39.32 -34.44 7.69
C GLU A 22 -38.18 -33.77 8.45
N VAL A 23 -38.53 -32.92 9.42
CA VAL A 23 -37.59 -32.17 10.25
C VAL A 23 -36.65 -33.18 10.91
N GLN A 24 -35.48 -33.38 10.32
CA GLN A 24 -34.43 -34.20 10.90
C GLN A 24 -34.07 -33.58 12.24
N ALA A 25 -34.60 -34.15 13.32
CA ALA A 25 -34.35 -33.70 14.67
C ALA A 25 -32.84 -33.61 14.83
N LYS A 26 -32.35 -32.38 15.12
CA LYS A 26 -30.93 -32.14 15.26
C LYS A 26 -30.41 -33.10 16.32
N LYS A 27 -29.43 -33.92 15.95
CA LYS A 27 -28.77 -34.85 16.85
C LYS A 27 -28.29 -34.06 18.07
N VAL A 28 -28.89 -34.32 19.22
CA VAL A 28 -28.55 -33.66 20.49
C VAL A 28 -27.20 -34.25 20.91
N PHE A 29 -26.14 -33.54 20.54
CA PHE A 29 -24.79 -33.88 20.98
C PHE A 29 -24.72 -33.73 22.49
N THR A 30 -24.06 -34.67 23.16
CA THR A 30 -23.76 -34.53 24.58
C THR A 30 -22.89 -33.29 24.81
N ALA A 31 -22.92 -32.71 26.01
CA ALA A 31 -22.18 -31.48 26.32
C ALA A 31 -20.66 -31.59 26.00
N GLU A 32 -20.12 -32.81 26.11
CA GLU A 32 -18.73 -33.15 25.79
C GLU A 32 -18.45 -33.20 24.28
N GLU A 33 -19.33 -33.78 23.47
CA GLU A 33 -19.18 -33.79 22.01
C GLU A 33 -19.26 -32.37 21.42
N LEU A 34 -20.12 -31.53 22.01
CA LEU A 34 -20.29 -30.13 21.61
C LEU A 34 -19.05 -29.30 21.98
N SER A 35 -18.42 -29.58 23.13
CA SER A 35 -17.17 -28.92 23.54
C SER A 35 -16.02 -29.30 22.61
N MET A 36 -15.87 -30.57 22.29
CA MET A 36 -14.85 -31.07 21.35
C MET A 36 -15.00 -30.46 19.96
N ARG A 37 -16.24 -30.36 19.45
CA ARG A 37 -16.52 -29.74 18.15
C ARG A 37 -16.21 -28.23 18.13
N ARG A 38 -16.49 -27.51 19.22
CA ARG A 38 -16.15 -26.09 19.35
C ARG A 38 -14.63 -25.88 19.39
N LEU A 39 -13.92 -26.72 20.13
CA LEU A 39 -12.45 -26.71 20.21
C LEU A 39 -11.82 -27.01 18.85
N GLU A 40 -12.34 -28.00 18.14
CA GLU A 40 -11.85 -28.33 16.80
C GLU A 40 -12.08 -27.18 15.80
N MET A 41 -13.28 -26.58 15.81
CA MET A 41 -13.57 -25.39 14.98
C MET A 41 -12.67 -24.21 15.33
N ALA A 42 -12.37 -23.99 16.62
CA ALA A 42 -11.44 -22.96 17.06
C ALA A 42 -10.01 -23.23 16.54
N ARG A 43 -9.54 -24.49 16.61
CA ARG A 43 -8.24 -24.90 16.06
C ARG A 43 -8.18 -24.70 14.55
N ARG A 44 -9.19 -25.18 13.81
CA ARG A 44 -9.26 -24.98 12.35
C ARG A 44 -9.24 -23.51 11.97
N ARG A 45 -9.96 -22.64 12.69
CA ARG A 45 -9.94 -21.19 12.48
C ARG A 45 -8.55 -20.59 12.71
N ARG A 46 -7.86 -20.97 13.79
CA ARG A 46 -6.48 -20.50 14.07
C ARG A 46 -5.49 -20.92 12.99
N ASN A 47 -5.49 -22.20 12.59
CA ASN A 47 -4.59 -22.69 11.54
C ASN A 47 -4.81 -21.95 10.21
N LEU A 48 -6.06 -21.59 9.90
CA LEU A 48 -6.41 -20.88 8.67
C LEU A 48 -5.97 -19.41 8.74
N SER A 49 -6.02 -18.77 9.91
CA SER A 49 -5.43 -17.44 10.10
C SER A 49 -3.89 -17.45 10.08
N GLU A 50 -3.25 -18.45 10.69
CA GLU A 50 -1.79 -18.60 10.67
C GLU A 50 -1.29 -18.77 9.23
N LYS A 51 -1.92 -19.66 8.45
CA LYS A 51 -1.59 -19.85 7.04
C LYS A 51 -1.68 -18.55 6.23
N ARG A 52 -2.76 -17.77 6.40
CA ARG A 52 -2.89 -16.47 5.72
C ARG A 52 -1.82 -15.47 6.16
N ASN A 53 -1.52 -15.40 7.46
CA ASN A 53 -0.52 -14.48 7.98
C ASN A 53 0.89 -14.84 7.49
N GLU A 54 1.24 -16.12 7.44
CA GLU A 54 2.52 -16.60 6.90
C GLU A 54 2.63 -16.33 5.40
N GLU A 55 1.56 -16.56 4.63
CA GLU A 55 1.52 -16.23 3.20
C GLU A 55 1.69 -14.73 2.95
N VAL A 56 1.02 -13.87 3.72
CA VAL A 56 1.18 -12.41 3.65
C VAL A 56 2.58 -11.98 4.09
N LYS A 57 3.13 -12.59 5.14
CA LYS A 57 4.51 -12.30 5.58
C LYS A 57 5.51 -12.73 4.51
N ALA A 58 5.31 -13.89 3.88
CA ALA A 58 6.15 -14.38 2.80
C ALA A 58 6.00 -13.55 1.52
N SER A 59 4.80 -13.04 1.21
CA SER A 59 4.61 -12.12 0.07
C SER A 59 5.28 -10.78 0.33
N ASN A 60 5.14 -10.23 1.54
CA ASN A 60 5.79 -8.98 1.94
C ASN A 60 7.32 -9.12 1.92
N PHE A 61 7.85 -10.22 2.47
CA PHE A 61 9.29 -10.50 2.42
C PHE A 61 9.80 -10.64 0.98
N ARG A 62 9.05 -11.33 0.11
CA ARG A 62 9.37 -11.44 -1.33
C ARG A 62 9.33 -10.08 -2.03
N ALA A 63 8.32 -9.26 -1.77
CA ALA A 63 8.22 -7.92 -2.33
C ALA A 63 9.40 -7.04 -1.87
N LEU A 64 9.77 -7.11 -0.59
CA LEU A 64 10.89 -6.36 -0.03
C LEU A 64 12.22 -6.82 -0.61
N LYS A 65 12.40 -8.12 -0.81
CA LYS A 65 13.57 -8.69 -1.50
C LYS A 65 13.66 -8.22 -2.96
N LEU A 66 12.57 -8.30 -3.72
CA LEU A 66 12.51 -7.82 -5.10
C LEU A 66 12.77 -6.32 -5.20
N PHE A 67 12.27 -5.52 -4.25
CA PHE A 67 12.53 -4.09 -4.18
C PHE A 67 14.02 -3.81 -3.98
N MET A 68 14.68 -4.52 -3.05
CA MET A 68 16.12 -4.39 -2.81
C MET A 68 16.96 -4.86 -4.00
N GLU A 69 16.57 -5.94 -4.68
CA GLU A 69 17.21 -6.39 -5.92
C GLU A 69 17.05 -5.37 -7.06
N THR A 70 15.87 -4.77 -7.19
CA THR A 70 15.59 -3.72 -8.18
C THR A 70 16.43 -2.47 -7.92
N ILE A 71 16.50 -2.02 -6.66
CA ILE A 71 17.35 -0.90 -6.25
C ILE A 71 18.81 -1.19 -6.56
N ASN A 72 19.32 -2.36 -6.20
CA ASN A 72 20.70 -2.74 -6.47
C ASN A 72 20.99 -2.84 -7.97
N LYS A 73 20.01 -3.26 -8.78
CA LYS A 73 20.13 -3.28 -10.24
C LYS A 73 20.20 -1.88 -10.83
N LEU A 74 19.47 -0.91 -10.29
CA LEU A 74 19.54 0.50 -10.69
C LEU A 74 20.86 1.15 -10.24
N LEU A 75 21.30 0.87 -9.02
CA LEU A 75 22.56 1.42 -8.48
C LEU A 75 23.81 0.80 -9.11
N LYS A 76 23.79 -0.50 -9.49
CA LYS A 76 24.95 -1.20 -10.08
C LYS A 76 25.00 -1.16 -11.60
N LYS A 77 23.88 -0.84 -12.29
CA LYS A 77 23.94 -0.48 -13.71
C LYS A 77 24.53 0.92 -13.83
N GLN A 78 25.86 1.02 -13.81
CA GLN A 78 26.51 2.11 -14.54
C GLN A 78 25.94 2.08 -15.97
N ALA A 79 25.41 3.21 -16.43
CA ALA A 79 25.02 3.37 -17.83
C ALA A 79 26.20 2.89 -18.70
N PRO A 80 25.95 2.02 -19.71
CA PRO A 80 27.04 1.53 -20.54
C PRO A 80 27.75 2.75 -21.12
N LYS A 81 29.00 2.96 -20.70
CA LYS A 81 29.87 4.02 -21.25
C LYS A 81 29.99 3.71 -22.73
N THR A 82 29.21 4.39 -23.55
CA THR A 82 29.25 4.29 -25.00
C THR A 82 30.69 4.59 -25.43
N LYS A 83 31.38 3.61 -26.02
CA LYS A 83 32.66 3.83 -26.72
C LYS A 83 32.38 4.65 -27.99
N GLY A 84 32.07 5.92 -27.81
CA GLY A 84 32.17 6.95 -28.84
C GLY A 84 33.55 7.58 -28.72
N LYS A 85 34.39 7.33 -29.73
CA LYS A 85 35.72 7.89 -29.86
C LYS A 85 35.61 9.42 -29.99
N GLY A 86 36.10 10.18 -29.00
CA GLY A 86 36.19 11.63 -29.11
C GLY A 86 36.37 12.37 -27.78
N GLY A 87 37.63 12.61 -27.42
CA GLY A 87 38.17 13.80 -26.73
C GLY A 87 37.47 14.40 -25.50
N GLY A 88 38.24 14.54 -24.42
CA GLY A 88 37.99 15.60 -23.43
C GLY A 88 38.14 15.16 -21.99
N VAL A 89 39.23 15.60 -21.36
CA VAL A 89 39.47 15.60 -19.92
C VAL A 89 38.37 16.41 -19.23
N GLY A 90 37.82 15.91 -18.13
CA GLY A 90 36.84 16.65 -17.32
C GLY A 90 36.27 15.80 -16.20
N ASP A 91 36.84 15.96 -15.01
CA ASP A 91 36.26 15.59 -13.72
C ASP A 91 34.93 16.34 -13.55
N GLU A 92 33.79 15.65 -13.68
CA GLU A 92 32.47 16.22 -13.37
C GLU A 92 31.64 15.20 -12.58
N THR A 93 31.58 15.47 -11.27
CA THR A 93 30.44 15.27 -10.37
C THR A 93 29.12 15.17 -11.16
N PRO A 94 28.30 14.11 -10.98
CA PRO A 94 27.06 14.01 -11.72
C PRO A 94 26.11 15.12 -11.27
N ASN A 95 26.04 16.14 -12.12
CA ASN A 95 24.93 17.04 -12.39
C ASN A 95 23.69 16.72 -11.53
N SER A 96 23.63 17.32 -10.33
CA SER A 96 22.36 17.56 -9.65
C SER A 96 21.66 18.65 -10.45
N GLU A 97 21.11 18.28 -11.60
CA GLU A 97 20.09 19.07 -12.27
C GLU A 97 19.00 19.27 -11.22
N SER A 98 19.03 20.45 -10.62
CA SER A 98 18.07 21.00 -9.68
C SER A 98 16.70 20.42 -9.98
N GLN A 99 16.28 19.42 -9.20
CA GLN A 99 14.91 18.95 -9.22
C GLN A 99 14.07 20.18 -8.91
N LYS A 100 13.48 20.78 -9.94
CA LYS A 100 12.63 21.96 -9.77
C LYS A 100 11.62 21.60 -8.69
N PRO A 101 11.54 22.38 -7.60
CA PRO A 101 10.62 22.07 -6.54
C PRO A 101 9.22 22.03 -7.15
N ASP A 102 8.44 21.00 -6.78
CA ASP A 102 7.07 20.89 -7.24
C ASP A 102 6.31 22.16 -6.82
N VAL A 103 5.76 22.84 -7.82
CA VAL A 103 5.14 24.16 -7.71
C VAL A 103 3.92 24.13 -6.78
N ALA A 104 3.32 22.95 -6.60
CA ALA A 104 2.15 22.77 -5.73
C ALA A 104 2.49 22.69 -4.23
N PHE A 105 3.76 22.48 -3.86
CA PHE A 105 4.13 22.17 -2.47
C PHE A 105 5.16 23.12 -1.89
N VAL A 106 4.87 23.63 -0.70
CA VAL A 106 5.84 24.30 0.16
C VAL A 106 6.52 23.25 1.04
N ARG A 107 7.85 23.20 1.01
CA ARG A 107 8.62 22.19 1.76
C ARG A 107 9.12 22.78 3.06
N TRP A 108 8.68 22.22 4.18
CA TRP A 108 9.24 22.49 5.50
C TRP A 108 10.23 21.42 5.91
N VAL A 109 11.42 21.82 6.35
CA VAL A 109 12.48 20.91 6.82
C VAL A 109 12.90 21.33 8.22
N ASN A 110 12.66 20.45 9.18
CA ASN A 110 13.14 20.62 10.55
C ASN A 110 14.35 19.70 10.79
N SER A 111 15.47 20.28 11.18
CA SER A 111 16.73 19.58 11.45
C SER A 111 17.32 20.05 12.77
N LYS A 112 18.35 19.35 13.27
CA LYS A 112 19.09 19.79 14.47
C LYS A 112 19.72 21.19 14.33
N LYS A 113 19.95 21.67 13.11
CA LYS A 113 20.49 23.00 12.82
C LYS A 113 19.41 24.10 12.82
N GLY A 114 18.13 23.71 12.86
CA GLY A 114 16.99 24.61 12.80
C GLY A 114 15.97 24.18 11.76
N SER A 115 15.00 25.08 11.57
CA SER A 115 13.83 24.92 10.71
C SER A 115 13.95 25.84 9.48
N VAL A 116 13.81 25.27 8.29
CA VAL A 116 13.85 26.00 7.01
C VAL A 116 12.59 25.71 6.21
N VAL A 117 12.02 26.75 5.59
CA VAL A 117 10.88 26.66 4.67
C VAL A 117 11.38 27.02 3.27
N ALA A 118 11.21 26.11 2.31
CA ALA A 118 11.51 26.32 0.91
C ALA A 118 10.21 26.51 0.13
N VAL A 119 10.10 27.64 -0.55
CA VAL A 119 8.93 28.05 -1.35
C VAL A 119 9.35 28.11 -2.82
N PRO A 120 8.63 27.46 -3.75
CA PRO A 120 8.91 27.57 -5.17
C PRO A 120 8.80 29.01 -5.68
N ASP A 121 9.68 29.41 -6.61
CA ASP A 121 9.69 30.77 -7.17
C ASP A 121 8.37 31.14 -7.86
N GLU A 122 7.71 30.16 -8.49
CA GLU A 122 6.40 30.34 -9.13
C GLU A 122 5.30 30.73 -8.14
N MET A 123 5.41 30.30 -6.87
CA MET A 123 4.48 30.71 -5.81
C MET A 123 4.76 32.12 -5.28
N LEU A 124 5.99 32.65 -5.44
CA LEU A 124 6.36 33.98 -4.96
C LEU A 124 5.58 35.10 -5.67
N GLY A 125 5.23 34.89 -6.95
CA GLY A 125 4.39 35.82 -7.72
C GLY A 125 2.91 35.81 -7.33
N GLY A 126 2.46 34.75 -6.65
CA GLY A 126 1.05 34.60 -6.25
C GLY A 126 0.71 35.29 -4.92
N PRO A 127 -0.58 35.34 -4.54
CA PRO A 127 -1.03 35.91 -3.27
C PRO A 127 -0.36 35.26 -2.04
N ALA A 128 -0.11 33.95 -2.09
CA ALA A 128 0.57 33.21 -1.03
C ALA A 128 2.06 33.56 -0.89
N GLY A 129 2.72 33.90 -2.01
CA GLY A 129 4.12 34.31 -2.08
C GLY A 129 4.43 35.61 -1.34
N LYS A 130 3.42 36.49 -1.22
CA LYS A 130 3.54 37.76 -0.49
C LYS A 130 3.91 37.57 0.99
N VAL A 131 3.74 36.40 1.59
CA VAL A 131 4.17 36.18 2.98
C VAL A 131 5.69 36.00 3.09
N PHE A 132 6.34 35.57 2.00
CA PHE A 132 7.75 35.18 1.98
C PHE A 132 8.68 36.25 1.41
N VAL A 133 8.13 37.33 0.84
CA VAL A 133 8.91 38.44 0.25
C VAL A 133 9.09 39.56 1.29
N PRO A 134 10.28 40.17 1.40
CA PRO A 134 10.52 41.30 2.30
C PRO A 134 9.58 42.47 1.97
N GLY A 135 8.77 42.89 2.95
CA GLY A 135 7.76 43.95 2.81
C GLY A 135 6.34 43.45 2.47
N GLY A 136 6.15 42.13 2.31
CA GLY A 136 4.84 41.52 2.22
C GLY A 136 4.13 41.38 3.57
N LEU A 137 3.03 40.60 3.63
CA LEU A 137 1.98 40.64 4.68
C LEU A 137 2.53 41.14 6.02
N LYS A 138 2.24 42.41 6.36
CA LYS A 138 2.61 43.02 7.64
C LYS A 138 2.27 42.02 8.74
N SER A 139 3.25 41.71 9.60
CA SER A 139 3.09 40.89 10.80
C SER A 139 1.79 41.27 11.52
N GLY A 140 0.73 40.55 11.18
CA GLY A 140 -0.63 40.74 11.65
C GLY A 140 -1.03 39.39 12.18
N LYS A 141 -1.36 39.36 13.47
CA LYS A 141 -1.65 38.16 14.26
C LYS A 141 -2.40 37.11 13.42
N MET A 142 -1.73 36.00 13.12
CA MET A 142 -2.30 34.87 12.38
C MET A 142 -3.26 34.04 13.26
N VAL A 143 -3.45 34.43 14.53
CA VAL A 143 -4.29 33.72 15.50
C VAL A 143 -5.11 34.76 16.28
N GLU A 144 -6.42 34.69 16.11
CA GLU A 144 -7.40 35.26 17.03
C GLU A 144 -7.91 34.08 17.88
N GLU A 145 -7.55 34.04 19.15
CA GLU A 145 -8.18 33.13 20.09
C GLU A 145 -9.60 33.64 20.34
N VAL A 146 -10.60 32.85 19.95
CA VAL A 146 -12.00 33.11 20.27
C VAL A 146 -12.21 32.72 21.74
N ALA A 147 -12.46 33.71 22.59
CA ALA A 147 -12.87 33.55 23.98
C ALA A 147 -14.39 33.32 24.09
#